data_AF-A0A954ZVX9-F1
#
_entry.id   AF-A0A954ZVX9-F1
#
_cell.length_a   1.000
_cell.length_b   1.000
_cell.length_c   1.000
_cell.angle_alpha   90.00
_cell.angle_beta   90.00
_cell.angle_gamma   90.00
#
_symmetry.space_group_name_H-M   'P 1'
#
loop_
_entity.id
_entity.type
_entity.pdbx_description
1 polymer ?
#
loop_
_entity_poly.entity_id
_entity_poly.type
_entity_poly.pdbx_seq_one_letter_code
_entity_poly.pdbx_strand_id
1 'polypeptide(L)'
;MRNAYSSLIATKLSDCTTAGAMTLSYFRAYFGYAQSSDLLIVGFADSEHEPSEYMIISREMEPTETRLTHIEISGQQRSAYGGVDAIKLYSRSVEFQFSLSTADALGTREIFAIELRLRDDVLDEIAVVLAEIAGDVFSDLRDWDV
;
A
#
# COMPACT_ATOMS: atom_id res chain seq x y z
N MET A 1 -24.33 13.06 -11.87
CA MET A 1 -23.80 12.10 -12.87
C MET A 1 -22.97 11.09 -12.11
N ARG A 2 -23.40 9.82 -12.07
CA ARG A 2 -22.72 8.74 -11.31
C ARG A 2 -21.48 8.28 -12.09
N ASN A 3 -20.37 8.18 -11.38
CA ASN A 3 -19.00 8.11 -11.90
C ASN A 3 -18.70 6.73 -12.53
N ALA A 4 -18.50 6.66 -13.85
CA ALA A 4 -18.24 5.43 -14.60
C ALA A 4 -16.92 4.72 -14.19
N TYR A 5 -15.97 5.45 -13.59
CA TYR A 5 -14.69 4.90 -13.13
C TYR A 5 -14.80 4.02 -11.89
N SER A 6 -15.76 4.29 -11.00
CA SER A 6 -16.04 3.39 -9.87
C SER A 6 -16.63 2.07 -10.35
N SER A 7 -17.35 2.08 -11.47
CA SER A 7 -17.82 0.85 -12.10
C SER A 7 -16.71 0.11 -12.80
N LEU A 8 -15.72 0.77 -13.41
CA LEU A 8 -14.62 0.06 -14.09
C LEU A 8 -13.71 -0.69 -13.11
N ILE A 9 -13.41 -0.14 -11.93
CA ILE A 9 -12.67 -0.88 -10.90
C ILE A 9 -13.56 -2.00 -10.34
N ALA A 10 -14.83 -1.72 -10.00
CA ALA A 10 -15.74 -2.75 -9.52
C ALA A 10 -16.05 -3.84 -10.56
N THR A 11 -16.09 -3.52 -11.86
CA THR A 11 -16.39 -4.43 -12.98
C THR A 11 -15.16 -5.23 -13.34
N LYS A 12 -13.95 -4.65 -13.35
CA LYS A 12 -12.70 -5.42 -13.47
C LYS A 12 -12.47 -6.33 -12.25
N LEU A 13 -13.00 -5.96 -11.07
CA LEU A 13 -13.03 -6.78 -9.86
C LEU A 13 -14.18 -7.81 -9.83
N SER A 14 -15.29 -7.58 -10.55
CA SER A 14 -16.46 -8.49 -10.59
C SER A 14 -16.40 -9.49 -11.75
N ASP A 15 -15.72 -9.16 -12.85
CA ASP A 15 -15.61 -10.01 -14.04
C ASP A 15 -14.59 -11.16 -13.88
N CYS A 16 -13.87 -11.23 -12.75
CA CYS A 16 -13.08 -12.41 -12.39
C CYS A 16 -13.92 -13.57 -11.81
N THR A 17 -15.25 -13.50 -11.85
CA THR A 17 -16.14 -14.52 -11.26
C THR A 17 -16.41 -15.71 -12.18
N THR A 18 -15.50 -16.07 -13.11
CA THR A 18 -15.51 -17.42 -13.74
C THR A 18 -14.11 -17.87 -14.18
N ALA A 19 -13.14 -17.83 -13.27
CA ALA A 19 -11.97 -18.73 -13.23
C ALA A 19 -11.22 -18.47 -11.92
N GLY A 20 -11.57 -19.20 -10.84
CA GLY A 20 -10.88 -19.15 -9.54
C GLY A 20 -10.56 -17.74 -9.05
N ALA A 21 -11.58 -16.96 -8.65
CA ALA A 21 -11.45 -15.57 -8.24
C ALA A 21 -10.29 -15.38 -7.25
N MET A 22 -9.19 -14.76 -7.70
CA MET A 22 -8.16 -14.23 -6.80
C MET A 22 -8.82 -13.12 -5.98
N THR A 23 -9.24 -13.45 -4.77
CA THR A 23 -9.74 -12.46 -3.80
C THR A 23 -8.58 -11.57 -3.39
N LEU A 24 -8.44 -10.40 -4.02
CA LEU A 24 -7.49 -9.36 -3.61
C LEU A 24 -7.88 -8.83 -2.22
N SER A 25 -6.90 -8.62 -1.33
CA SER A 25 -7.12 -7.87 -0.10
C SER A 25 -6.98 -6.37 -0.39
N TYR A 26 -7.96 -5.55 -0.03
CA TYR A 26 -7.90 -4.12 -0.24
C TYR A 26 -8.75 -3.30 0.73
N PHE A 27 -8.38 -2.02 0.90
CA PHE A 27 -9.23 -1.00 1.53
C PHE A 27 -9.10 0.35 0.79
N ARG A 28 -9.94 1.33 1.16
CA ARG A 28 -9.88 2.70 0.62
C ARG A 28 -9.19 3.64 1.60
N ALA A 29 -8.13 4.29 1.17
CA ALA A 29 -7.45 5.31 1.95
C ALA A 29 -7.93 6.72 1.58
N TYR A 30 -8.38 7.46 2.58
CA TYR A 30 -8.72 8.89 2.50
C TYR A 30 -7.70 9.76 3.21
N PHE A 31 -6.85 9.15 4.02
CA PHE A 31 -5.72 9.78 4.69
C PHE A 31 -4.42 9.07 4.33
N GLY A 32 -3.38 9.87 4.11
CA GLY A 32 -2.03 9.42 3.78
C GLY A 32 -1.02 10.23 4.56
N TYR A 33 0.04 9.56 5.02
CA TYR A 33 1.10 10.16 5.80
C TYR A 33 2.46 9.66 5.31
N ALA A 34 3.43 10.56 5.23
CA ALA A 34 4.80 10.23 4.88
C ALA A 34 5.78 10.97 5.81
N GLN A 35 6.83 10.29 6.24
CA GLN A 35 7.89 10.86 7.07
C GLN A 35 9.24 10.31 6.62
N SER A 36 10.19 11.21 6.35
CA SER A 36 11.60 10.88 6.10
C SER A 36 12.48 11.60 7.13
N SER A 37 12.72 10.92 8.25
CA SER A 37 13.68 11.32 9.29
C SER A 37 14.51 10.08 9.69
N ASP A 38 14.92 9.94 10.95
CA ASP A 38 15.63 8.74 11.44
C ASP A 38 14.85 7.42 11.22
N LEU A 39 13.54 7.52 11.11
CA LEU A 39 12.61 6.43 10.78
C LEU A 39 11.78 6.86 9.57
N LEU A 40 11.88 6.10 8.49
CA LEU A 40 11.05 6.26 7.32
C LEU A 40 9.68 5.64 7.60
N ILE A 41 8.60 6.37 7.37
CA ILE A 41 7.24 5.89 7.59
C ILE A 41 6.35 6.32 6.44
N VAL A 42 5.57 5.38 5.90
CA VAL A 42 4.41 5.68 5.07
C VAL A 42 3.18 5.02 5.68
N GLY A 43 2.12 5.79 5.82
CA GLY A 43 0.84 5.36 6.36
C GLY A 43 -0.30 5.63 5.39
N PHE A 44 -1.23 4.69 5.30
CA PHE A 44 -2.49 4.80 4.58
C PHE A 44 -3.63 4.45 5.53
N ALA A 45 -4.69 5.24 5.54
CA ALA A 45 -5.83 5.00 6.41
C ALA A 45 -7.16 5.43 5.80
N ASP A 46 -8.23 4.76 6.20
CA ASP A 46 -9.61 5.13 5.87
C ASP A 46 -10.04 6.47 6.49
N SER A 47 -9.37 6.92 7.55
CA SER A 47 -9.61 8.19 8.22
C SER A 47 -8.37 8.69 8.97
N GLU A 48 -8.33 9.98 9.25
CA GLU A 48 -7.24 10.60 10.02
C GLU A 48 -7.33 10.30 11.53
N HIS A 49 -8.54 10.10 12.04
CA HIS A 49 -8.80 9.91 13.46
C HIS A 49 -9.52 8.58 13.69
N GLU A 50 -8.91 7.73 14.52
CA GLU A 50 -9.44 6.41 14.88
C GLU A 50 -9.71 5.51 13.64
N PRO A 51 -8.71 5.25 12.80
CA PRO A 51 -8.90 4.48 11.58
C PRO A 51 -9.30 3.03 11.86
N SER A 52 -10.27 2.53 11.09
CA SER A 52 -10.69 1.13 11.17
C SER A 52 -9.87 0.25 10.24
N GLU A 53 -9.50 0.80 9.08
CA GLU A 53 -8.61 0.19 8.10
C GLU A 53 -7.38 1.07 7.89
N TYR A 54 -6.20 0.49 8.13
CA TYR A 54 -4.95 1.19 7.86
C TYR A 54 -3.82 0.22 7.50
N MET A 55 -2.81 0.76 6.83
CA MET A 55 -1.53 0.11 6.62
C MET A 55 -0.41 1.08 6.94
N ILE A 56 0.57 0.62 7.71
CA ILE A 56 1.81 1.36 7.99
C ILE A 56 2.97 0.51 7.47
N ILE A 57 3.86 1.14 6.71
CA ILE A 57 5.15 0.58 6.34
C ILE A 57 6.24 1.49 6.88
N SER A 58 7.23 0.92 7.56
CA SER A 58 8.32 1.67 8.16
C SER A 58 9.67 0.98 8.07
N ARG A 59 10.73 1.78 8.03
CA ARG A 59 12.12 1.31 7.98
C ARG A 59 13.07 2.30 8.64
N GLU A 60 13.96 1.81 9.49
CA GLU A 60 15.06 2.63 10.05
C GLU A 60 16.01 3.05 8.91
N MET A 61 16.55 4.28 8.96
CA MET A 61 17.49 4.76 7.91
C MET A 61 18.76 3.92 7.80
N GLU A 62 19.24 3.42 8.94
CA GLU A 62 20.38 2.51 9.04
C GLU A 62 19.90 1.19 9.66
N PRO A 63 19.23 0.33 8.88
CA PRO A 63 18.65 -0.88 9.43
C PRO A 63 19.77 -1.84 9.84
N THR A 64 19.66 -2.40 11.04
CA THR A 64 20.42 -3.61 11.38
C THR A 64 19.94 -4.77 10.50
N GLU A 65 20.78 -5.79 10.23
CA GLU A 65 20.45 -6.92 9.34
C GLU A 65 19.11 -7.63 9.67
N THR A 66 18.61 -7.45 10.90
CA THR A 66 17.38 -8.05 11.42
C THR A 66 16.14 -7.16 11.30
N ARG A 67 16.26 -5.90 10.85
CA ARG A 67 15.17 -4.90 10.81
C ARG A 67 15.01 -4.25 9.43
N LEU A 68 14.74 -5.06 8.41
CA LEU A 68 14.68 -4.62 7.01
C LEU A 68 13.51 -3.69 6.71
N THR A 69 12.28 -4.07 7.03
CA THR A 69 11.06 -3.27 6.81
C THR A 69 9.98 -3.85 7.69
N HIS A 70 9.28 -2.99 8.43
CA HIS A 70 8.14 -3.35 9.26
C HIS A 70 6.84 -2.96 8.56
N ILE A 71 5.87 -3.86 8.54
CA ILE A 71 4.56 -3.65 7.95
C ILE A 71 3.51 -3.97 9.00
N GLU A 72 2.48 -3.14 9.12
CA GLU A 72 1.33 -3.36 9.99
C GLU A 72 0.04 -3.08 9.21
N ILE A 73 -0.97 -3.96 9.35
CA ILE A 73 -2.29 -3.80 8.72
C ILE A 73 -3.40 -3.87 9.77
N SER A 74 -4.03 -2.75 10.10
CA SER A 74 -5.14 -2.67 11.06
C SER A 74 -4.84 -3.33 12.43
N GLY A 75 -3.62 -3.14 12.93
CA GLY A 75 -3.23 -3.54 14.29
C GLY A 75 -2.03 -4.47 14.35
N GLN A 76 -1.35 -4.45 15.51
CA GLN A 76 -0.13 -5.23 15.76
C GLN A 76 -0.28 -6.76 15.58
N GLN A 77 -1.50 -7.29 15.69
CA GLN A 77 -1.77 -8.72 15.44
C GLN A 77 -1.57 -9.12 13.97
N ARG A 78 -1.51 -8.12 13.08
CA ARG A 78 -1.25 -8.27 11.64
C ARG A 78 -0.05 -7.41 11.28
N SER A 79 1.04 -7.62 12.01
CA SER A 79 2.32 -6.96 11.76
C SER A 79 3.43 -7.98 11.49
N ALA A 80 4.38 -7.61 10.65
CA ALA A 80 5.50 -8.45 10.29
C ALA A 80 6.72 -7.62 9.93
N TYR A 81 7.90 -8.15 10.27
CA TYR A 81 9.13 -7.76 9.61
C TYR A 81 9.32 -8.68 8.40
N GLY A 82 9.57 -8.12 7.22
CA GLY A 82 9.65 -8.96 6.04
C GLY A 82 9.87 -8.23 4.73
N GLY A 83 9.80 -9.03 3.67
CA GLY A 83 10.08 -8.60 2.30
C GLY A 83 8.82 -8.12 1.60
N VAL A 84 8.93 -6.94 1.01
CA VAL A 84 8.06 -6.49 -0.07
C VAL A 84 8.79 -6.78 -1.37
N ASP A 85 8.20 -7.61 -2.22
CA ASP A 85 8.78 -8.01 -3.50
C ASP A 85 8.56 -6.93 -4.57
N ALA A 86 7.47 -6.16 -4.46
CA ALA A 86 7.19 -5.01 -5.31
C ALA A 86 6.23 -4.01 -4.64
N ILE A 87 6.44 -2.71 -4.89
CA ILE A 87 5.49 -1.63 -4.60
C ILE A 87 5.23 -0.87 -5.87
N LYS A 88 3.96 -0.79 -6.29
CA LYS A 88 3.55 -0.06 -7.50
C LYS A 88 2.58 1.04 -7.12
N LEU A 89 3.00 2.29 -7.29
CA LEU A 89 2.16 3.46 -7.07
C LEU A 89 1.52 3.88 -8.39
N TYR A 90 0.19 4.01 -8.40
CA TYR A 90 -0.61 4.52 -9.52
C TYR A 90 -1.39 5.75 -9.04
N SER A 91 -1.99 6.50 -9.97
CA SER A 91 -2.66 7.77 -9.64
C SER A 91 -3.86 7.61 -8.70
N ARG A 92 -4.40 6.39 -8.56
CA ARG A 92 -5.57 6.09 -7.71
C ARG A 92 -5.43 4.81 -6.89
N SER A 93 -4.26 4.21 -6.86
CA SER A 93 -4.03 3.00 -6.09
C SER A 93 -2.57 2.81 -5.78
N VAL A 94 -2.28 2.07 -4.72
CA VAL A 94 -0.96 1.48 -4.49
C VAL A 94 -1.13 -0.02 -4.32
N GLU A 95 -0.24 -0.79 -4.93
CA GLU A 95 -0.20 -2.24 -4.82
C GLU A 95 1.09 -2.66 -4.13
N PHE A 96 0.96 -3.50 -3.11
CA PHE A 96 2.06 -4.17 -2.43
C PHE A 96 2.03 -5.64 -2.81
N GLN A 97 3.16 -6.14 -3.29
CA GLN A 97 3.40 -7.56 -3.45
C GLN A 97 4.30 -8.01 -2.31
N PHE A 98 3.76 -8.80 -1.39
CA PHE A 98 4.49 -9.38 -0.27
C PHE A 98 5.00 -10.76 -0.64
N SER A 99 6.16 -11.12 -0.10
CA SER A 99 6.59 -12.52 -0.09
C SER A 99 5.56 -13.39 0.63
N LEU A 100 5.47 -14.68 0.26
CA LEU A 100 4.51 -15.61 0.84
C LEU A 100 4.55 -15.63 2.38
N SER A 101 5.74 -15.67 2.99
CA SER A 101 5.89 -15.67 4.44
C SER A 101 5.43 -14.38 5.10
N THR A 102 5.61 -13.23 4.42
CA THR A 102 5.13 -11.94 4.92
C THR A 102 3.62 -11.84 4.79
N ALA A 103 3.04 -12.29 3.68
CA ALA A 103 1.58 -12.33 3.48
C ALA A 103 0.88 -13.20 4.53
N ASP A 104 1.43 -14.39 4.81
CA ASP A 104 0.93 -15.30 5.84
C ASP A 104 0.96 -14.65 7.23
N ALA A 105 2.08 -14.00 7.60
CA ALA A 105 2.23 -13.32 8.88
C ALA A 105 1.27 -12.12 9.03
N LEU A 106 0.98 -11.40 7.94
CA LEU A 106 0.03 -10.29 7.90
C LEU A 106 -1.44 -10.75 7.81
N GLY A 107 -1.69 -12.06 7.67
CA GLY A 107 -3.02 -12.62 7.47
C GLY A 107 -3.70 -12.08 6.22
N THR A 108 -2.94 -11.94 5.12
CA THR A 108 -3.42 -11.38 3.86
C THR A 108 -2.97 -12.21 2.66
N ARG A 109 -3.25 -11.73 1.45
CA ARG A 109 -2.76 -12.34 0.21
C ARG A 109 -1.41 -11.72 -0.16
N GLU A 110 -0.67 -12.40 -1.03
CA GLU A 110 0.57 -11.87 -1.59
C GLU A 110 0.39 -10.50 -2.25
N ILE A 111 -0.79 -10.22 -2.84
CA ILE A 111 -1.10 -8.90 -3.39
C ILE A 111 -2.11 -8.19 -2.48
N PHE A 112 -1.70 -7.03 -1.97
CA PHE A 112 -2.51 -6.12 -1.19
C PHE A 112 -2.62 -4.77 -1.89
N ALA A 113 -3.84 -4.33 -2.18
CA ALA A 113 -4.09 -3.06 -2.86
C ALA A 113 -4.73 -2.04 -1.94
N ILE A 114 -4.43 -0.76 -2.14
CA ILE A 114 -5.09 0.34 -1.46
C ILE A 114 -5.62 1.27 -2.53
N GLU A 115 -6.94 1.51 -2.55
CA GLU A 115 -7.52 2.54 -3.42
C GLU A 115 -7.28 3.91 -2.77
N LEU A 116 -6.69 4.84 -3.51
CA LEU A 116 -6.25 6.14 -3.01
C LEU A 116 -7.27 7.23 -3.36
N ARG A 117 -7.70 7.96 -2.33
CA ARG A 117 -8.51 9.18 -2.43
C ARG A 117 -7.77 10.35 -1.78
N LEU A 118 -6.49 10.45 -2.11
CA LEU A 118 -5.55 11.44 -1.58
C LEU A 118 -5.36 12.58 -2.57
N ARG A 119 -4.82 13.69 -2.07
CA ARG A 119 -4.39 14.83 -2.89
C ARG A 119 -3.03 14.53 -3.52
N ASP A 120 -2.74 15.13 -4.67
CA ASP A 120 -1.51 14.85 -5.43
C ASP A 120 -0.24 15.23 -4.66
N ASP A 121 -0.27 16.32 -3.88
CA ASP A 121 0.85 16.74 -3.01
C ASP A 121 1.19 15.67 -1.96
N VAL A 122 0.18 15.04 -1.37
CA VAL A 122 0.37 13.93 -0.43
C VAL A 122 0.92 12.69 -1.14
N LEU A 123 0.46 12.41 -2.37
CA LEU A 123 0.99 11.29 -3.16
C LEU A 123 2.45 11.48 -3.54
N ASP A 124 2.87 12.72 -3.83
CA ASP A 124 4.27 13.04 -4.11
C ASP A 124 5.17 12.78 -2.90
N GLU A 125 4.76 13.21 -1.72
CA GLU A 125 5.47 12.93 -0.47
C GLU A 125 5.57 11.42 -0.21
N ILE A 126 4.46 10.69 -0.39
CA ILE A 126 4.41 9.23 -0.26
C ILE A 126 5.35 8.55 -1.26
N ALA A 127 5.37 9.00 -2.53
CA ALA A 127 6.22 8.41 -3.55
C ALA A 127 7.71 8.54 -3.20
N VAL A 128 8.12 9.71 -2.69
CA VAL A 128 9.50 9.94 -2.25
C VAL A 128 9.87 8.98 -1.12
N VAL A 129 9.05 8.89 -0.06
CA VAL A 129 9.39 8.04 1.09
C VAL A 129 9.27 6.56 0.76
N LEU A 130 8.33 6.14 -0.10
CA LEU A 130 8.26 4.76 -0.59
C LEU A 130 9.50 4.38 -1.41
N ALA A 131 9.98 5.28 -2.28
CA ALA A 131 11.22 5.06 -3.01
C ALA A 131 12.40 4.86 -2.05
N GLU A 132 12.46 5.64 -0.97
CA GLU A 132 13.47 5.44 0.07
C GLU A 132 13.29 4.08 0.76
N ILE A 133 12.10 3.75 1.25
CA ILE A 133 11.79 2.50 1.99
C ILE A 133 12.03 1.24 1.16
N ALA A 134 11.67 1.23 -0.12
CA ALA A 134 11.69 0.03 -0.95
C ALA A 134 12.89 -0.03 -1.91
N GLY A 135 13.50 1.10 -2.26
CA GLY A 135 14.57 1.13 -3.25
C GLY A 135 14.13 0.50 -4.57
N ASP A 136 14.89 -0.51 -5.04
CA ASP A 136 14.72 -1.12 -6.37
C ASP A 136 13.36 -1.82 -6.59
N VAL A 137 12.63 -2.16 -5.53
CA VAL A 137 11.32 -2.81 -5.65
C VAL A 137 10.17 -1.82 -5.76
N PHE A 138 10.44 -0.51 -5.68
CA PHE A 138 9.45 0.54 -5.88
C PHE A 138 9.34 0.95 -7.35
N SER A 139 8.12 1.22 -7.81
CA SER A 139 7.84 1.78 -9.13
C SER A 139 6.72 2.82 -9.04
N ASP A 140 7.03 4.06 -9.39
CA ASP A 140 6.03 5.11 -9.60
C ASP A 140 5.49 5.02 -11.03
N LEU A 141 4.23 4.60 -11.16
CA LEU A 141 3.49 4.37 -12.40
C LEU A 141 2.32 5.35 -12.53
N ARG A 142 2.35 6.47 -11.81
CA ARG A 142 1.37 7.54 -11.97
C ARG A 142 1.49 8.13 -13.38
N ASP A 143 0.36 8.26 -14.06
CA ASP A 143 0.29 8.98 -15.33
C ASP A 143 0.49 10.47 -15.04
N TRP A 144 1.68 11.00 -15.37
CA TRP A 144 1.91 12.44 -15.41
C TRP A 144 1.32 12.95 -16.72
N ASP A 145 0.14 13.58 -16.67
CA ASP A 145 -0.35 14.35 -17.81
C ASP A 145 0.69 15.45 -18.10
N VAL A 146 1.45 15.26 -19.19
CA VAL A 146 2.41 16.22 -19.77
C VAL A 146 1.72 17.26 -20.63
#